data_AF-A0A7V7MYQ5-F1
#
_entry.id   AF-A0A7V7MYQ5-F1
#
_cell.length_a   1.000
_cell.length_b   1.000
_cell.length_c   1.000
_cell.angle_alpha   90.00
_cell.angle_beta   90.00
_cell.angle_gamma   90.00
#
_symmetry.space_group_name_H-M   'P 1'
#
loop_
_entity.id
_entity.type
_entity.pdbx_description
1 polymer ?
#
loop_
_entity_poly.entity_id
_entity_poly.type
_entity_poly.pdbx_seq_one_letter_code
_entity_poly.pdbx_strand_id
1 'polypeptide(L)'
;MLPEIGQYLLVLALLLATALTVLPMIGYATNNQTLMQTARPLSHVLFVTVMASFVILVMLFVQQDFSVKYVAQNSSLELPLRYRITAAWGAHEGSILMWVTVQALWISAVAKFSQSLSLNQIARVLSVLGFIALGFVAFVLFASNPFETIFPVPLDGHDLNPLLPAFGMIIHAPLLYFGYVGLSVALALSVAALIRGAINEQWIRWSRRWNYI
;
A
#
# COMPACT_ATOMS: atom_id res chain seq x y z
N MET A 1 -6.49 12.66 -17.89
CA MET A 1 -5.09 12.17 -17.93
C MET A 1 -4.53 11.83 -16.56
N LEU A 2 -4.74 12.63 -15.50
CA LEU A 2 -4.29 12.26 -14.15
C LEU A 2 -4.90 10.95 -13.64
N PRO A 3 -6.23 10.68 -13.79
CA PRO A 3 -6.83 9.41 -13.37
C PRO A 3 -6.18 8.19 -14.04
N GLU A 4 -5.88 8.30 -15.33
CA GLU A 4 -5.26 7.25 -16.13
C GLU A 4 -3.83 6.98 -15.67
N ILE A 5 -3.05 8.02 -15.31
CA ILE A 5 -1.72 7.86 -14.72
C ILE A 5 -1.81 7.14 -13.37
N GLY A 6 -2.75 7.52 -12.51
CA GLY A 6 -3.02 6.82 -11.25
C GLY A 6 -3.32 5.33 -11.46
N GLN A 7 -4.20 5.03 -12.41
CA GLN A 7 -4.53 3.66 -12.81
C GLN A 7 -3.32 2.89 -13.32
N TYR A 8 -2.50 3.47 -14.20
CA TYR A 8 -1.30 2.82 -14.72
C TYR A 8 -0.26 2.56 -13.64
N LEU A 9 -0.12 3.45 -12.65
CA LEU A 9 0.73 3.22 -11.50
C LEU A 9 0.24 2.04 -10.65
N LEU A 10 -1.07 1.85 -10.47
CA LEU A 10 -1.60 0.67 -9.79
C LEU A 10 -1.33 -0.63 -10.55
N VAL A 11 -1.48 -0.62 -11.88
CA VAL A 11 -1.12 -1.77 -12.72
C VAL A 11 0.37 -2.08 -12.60
N LEU A 12 1.24 -1.05 -12.62
CA LEU A 12 2.67 -1.23 -12.38
C LEU A 12 2.94 -1.77 -10.96
N ALA A 13 2.24 -1.28 -9.95
CA ALA A 13 2.35 -1.78 -8.58
C ALA A 13 1.97 -3.26 -8.48
N LEU A 14 0.97 -3.72 -9.24
CA LEU A 14 0.58 -5.13 -9.30
C LEU A 14 1.73 -6.00 -9.87
N LEU A 15 2.36 -5.54 -10.95
CA LEU A 15 3.51 -6.21 -11.55
C LEU A 15 4.72 -6.24 -10.60
N LEU A 16 4.99 -5.12 -9.92
CA LEU A 16 6.08 -5.01 -8.95
C LEU A 16 5.83 -5.89 -7.70
N ALA A 17 4.60 -5.93 -7.19
CA ALA A 17 4.23 -6.79 -6.08
C ALA A 17 4.37 -8.26 -6.47
N THR A 18 3.92 -8.64 -7.67
CA THR A 18 4.12 -9.99 -8.22
C THR A 18 5.61 -10.34 -8.31
N ALA A 19 6.42 -9.44 -8.88
CA ALA A 19 7.87 -9.63 -8.97
C ALA A 19 8.52 -9.75 -7.58
N LEU A 20 8.10 -8.94 -6.61
CA LEU A 20 8.59 -8.98 -5.23
C LEU A 20 8.22 -10.28 -4.52
N THR A 21 7.04 -10.84 -4.80
CA THR A 21 6.62 -12.14 -4.28
C THR A 21 7.43 -13.28 -4.88
N VAL A 22 7.63 -13.26 -6.20
CA VAL A 22 8.08 -14.43 -6.95
C VAL A 22 9.61 -14.47 -7.06
N LEU A 23 10.26 -13.38 -7.48
CA LEU A 23 11.69 -13.42 -7.82
C LEU A 23 12.58 -13.76 -6.62
N PRO A 24 12.44 -13.12 -5.44
CA PRO A 24 13.29 -13.45 -4.30
C PRO A 24 12.97 -14.83 -3.72
N MET A 25 11.72 -15.30 -3.82
CA MET A 25 11.33 -16.64 -3.37
C MET A 25 11.91 -17.72 -4.27
N ILE A 26 11.88 -17.55 -5.59
CA ILE A 26 12.58 -18.43 -6.54
C ILE A 26 14.08 -18.39 -6.26
N GLY A 27 14.65 -17.19 -6.06
CA GLY A 27 16.07 -17.04 -5.72
C GLY A 27 16.46 -17.81 -4.46
N TYR A 28 15.60 -17.79 -3.44
CA TYR A 28 15.79 -18.59 -2.23
C TYR A 28 15.71 -20.10 -2.53
N ALA A 29 14.70 -20.55 -3.27
CA ALA A 29 14.49 -21.96 -3.60
C ALA A 29 15.62 -22.55 -4.45
N THR A 30 16.20 -21.77 -5.36
CA THR A 30 17.29 -22.20 -6.26
C THR A 30 18.69 -21.80 -5.76
N ASN A 31 18.79 -21.23 -4.55
CA ASN A 31 20.03 -20.65 -4.00
C ASN A 31 20.72 -19.62 -4.94
N ASN A 32 19.92 -18.89 -5.72
CA ASN A 32 20.39 -17.85 -6.64
C ASN A 32 20.41 -16.48 -5.95
N GLN A 33 21.61 -15.98 -5.66
CA GLN A 33 21.80 -14.71 -4.96
C GLN A 33 21.30 -13.50 -5.74
N THR A 34 21.45 -13.49 -7.08
CA THR A 34 21.00 -12.38 -7.92
C THR A 34 19.49 -12.19 -7.81
N LEU A 35 18.72 -13.28 -7.87
CA LEU A 35 17.27 -13.22 -7.71
C LEU A 35 16.86 -12.77 -6.30
N MET A 36 17.55 -13.25 -5.25
CA MET A 36 17.28 -12.80 -3.88
C MET A 36 17.58 -11.31 -3.66
N GLN A 37 18.62 -10.78 -4.31
CA GLN A 37 19.01 -9.38 -4.20
C GLN A 37 17.96 -8.41 -4.78
N THR A 38 17.05 -8.89 -5.62
CA THR A 38 15.94 -8.07 -6.16
C THR A 38 14.93 -7.64 -5.08
N ALA A 39 14.86 -8.32 -3.93
CA ALA A 39 13.85 -8.07 -2.91
C ALA A 39 13.82 -6.63 -2.40
N ARG A 40 15.00 -6.07 -2.07
CA ARG A 40 15.11 -4.70 -1.53
C ARG A 40 14.76 -3.61 -2.55
N PRO A 41 15.34 -3.58 -3.77
CA PRO A 41 14.97 -2.56 -4.75
C PRO A 41 13.49 -2.64 -5.14
N LEU A 42 12.93 -3.83 -5.37
CA LEU A 42 11.50 -4.00 -5.66
C LEU A 42 10.60 -3.47 -4.53
N SER A 43 10.99 -3.66 -3.27
CA SER A 43 10.28 -3.10 -2.11
C SER A 43 10.19 -1.58 -2.13
N HIS A 44 11.30 -0.91 -2.46
CA HIS A 44 11.34 0.56 -2.52
C HIS A 44 10.60 1.10 -3.74
N VAL A 45 10.76 0.48 -4.91
CA VAL A 45 10.07 0.90 -6.13
C VAL A 45 8.56 0.72 -5.97
N LEU A 46 8.10 -0.41 -5.41
CA LEU A 46 6.69 -0.62 -5.09
C LEU A 46 6.12 0.49 -4.20
N PHE A 47 6.84 0.89 -3.15
CA PHE A 47 6.42 1.98 -2.28
C PHE A 47 6.28 3.31 -3.03
N VAL A 48 7.29 3.70 -3.82
CA VAL A 48 7.25 4.96 -4.57
C VAL A 48 6.10 4.95 -5.58
N THR A 49 5.89 3.83 -6.28
CA THR A 49 4.80 3.67 -7.26
C THR A 49 3.41 3.80 -6.61
N VAL A 50 3.17 3.09 -5.51
CA VAL A 50 1.88 3.15 -4.80
C VAL A 50 1.66 4.53 -4.16
N MET A 51 2.69 5.11 -3.54
CA MET A 51 2.62 6.46 -2.98
C MET A 51 2.31 7.51 -4.05
N ALA A 52 2.94 7.42 -5.23
CA ALA A 52 2.64 8.32 -6.34
C ALA A 52 1.18 8.18 -6.80
N SER A 53 0.65 6.95 -6.88
CA SER A 53 -0.77 6.72 -7.17
C SER A 53 -1.68 7.36 -6.12
N PHE A 54 -1.38 7.21 -4.84
CA PHE A 54 -2.17 7.81 -3.76
C PHE A 54 -2.11 9.35 -3.77
N VAL A 55 -0.93 9.93 -4.04
CA VAL A 55 -0.77 11.38 -4.20
C VAL A 55 -1.60 11.90 -5.38
N ILE A 56 -1.64 11.18 -6.50
CA ILE A 56 -2.52 11.54 -7.63
C ILE A 56 -3.98 11.53 -7.20
N LEU A 57 -4.43 10.52 -6.44
CA LEU A 57 -5.80 10.49 -5.93
C LEU A 57 -6.12 11.75 -5.09
N VAL A 58 -5.22 12.13 -4.18
CA VAL A 58 -5.37 13.36 -3.39
C VAL A 58 -5.44 14.59 -4.30
N MET A 59 -4.61 14.67 -5.34
CA MET A 59 -4.66 15.77 -6.31
C MET A 59 -6.00 15.86 -7.04
N LEU A 60 -6.60 14.72 -7.41
CA LEU A 60 -7.92 14.68 -8.05
C LEU A 60 -9.01 15.24 -7.14
N PHE A 61 -8.99 14.94 -5.84
CA PHE A 61 -9.91 15.55 -4.87
C PHE A 61 -9.66 17.04 -4.66
N VAL A 62 -8.39 17.46 -4.58
CA VAL A 62 -8.05 18.88 -4.41
C VAL A 62 -8.50 19.72 -5.61
N GLN A 63 -8.31 19.19 -6.82
CA GLN A 63 -8.73 19.81 -8.09
C GLN A 63 -10.22 19.63 -8.39
N GLN A 64 -10.90 18.76 -7.64
CA GLN A 64 -12.31 18.41 -7.82
C GLN A 64 -12.60 17.89 -9.24
N ASP A 65 -11.77 16.96 -9.69
CA ASP A 65 -11.95 16.31 -10.99
C ASP A 65 -13.14 15.33 -10.93
N PHE A 66 -14.34 15.85 -11.19
CA PHE A 66 -15.59 15.09 -11.17
C PHE A 66 -15.72 14.09 -12.33
N SER A 67 -14.76 14.02 -13.25
CA SER A 67 -14.70 12.92 -14.23
C SER A 67 -14.42 11.57 -13.58
N VAL A 68 -13.90 11.58 -12.34
CA VAL A 68 -13.64 10.39 -11.52
C VAL A 68 -14.83 10.14 -10.61
N LYS A 69 -15.42 8.95 -10.72
CA LYS A 69 -16.60 8.51 -9.94
C LYS A 69 -16.43 8.76 -8.45
N TYR A 70 -15.28 8.35 -7.93
CA TYR A 70 -14.99 8.43 -6.51
C TYR A 70 -14.91 9.88 -6.01
N VAL A 71 -14.34 10.80 -6.81
CA VAL A 71 -14.31 12.24 -6.50
C VAL A 71 -15.71 12.82 -6.55
N ALA A 72 -16.45 12.53 -7.62
CA ALA A 72 -17.82 13.01 -7.82
C ALA A 72 -18.80 12.52 -6.74
N GLN A 73 -18.55 11.37 -6.11
CA GLN A 73 -19.41 10.82 -5.06
C GLN A 73 -19.07 11.30 -3.64
N ASN A 74 -17.88 11.88 -3.44
CA ASN A 74 -17.35 12.16 -2.11
C ASN A 74 -16.77 13.58 -1.97
N SER A 75 -17.07 14.50 -2.88
CA SER A 75 -16.64 15.89 -2.84
C SER A 75 -17.63 16.79 -3.58
N SER A 76 -17.75 18.05 -3.15
CA SER A 76 -18.57 19.10 -3.77
C SER A 76 -17.79 20.40 -3.89
N LEU A 77 -18.15 21.28 -4.82
CA LEU A 77 -17.49 22.58 -5.04
C LEU A 77 -17.41 23.45 -3.78
N GLU A 78 -18.42 23.35 -2.90
CA GLU A 78 -18.49 24.09 -1.63
C GLU A 78 -17.57 23.52 -0.54
N LEU A 79 -17.08 22.29 -0.70
CA LEU A 79 -16.28 21.61 0.31
C LEU A 79 -14.95 22.34 0.53
N PRO A 80 -14.61 22.77 1.76
CA PRO A 80 -13.31 23.40 2.04
C PRO A 80 -12.11 22.49 1.74
N LEU A 81 -10.98 23.08 1.31
CA LEU A 81 -9.77 22.34 0.88
C LEU A 81 -9.32 21.26 1.86
N ARG A 82 -9.33 21.54 3.17
CA ARG A 82 -8.93 20.56 4.20
C ARG A 82 -9.76 19.28 4.12
N TYR A 83 -11.05 19.39 3.82
CA TYR A 83 -11.94 18.24 3.73
C TYR A 83 -11.83 17.54 2.38
N ARG A 84 -11.45 18.26 1.31
CA ARG A 84 -11.11 17.63 0.01
C ARG A 84 -9.94 16.68 0.14
N ILE A 85 -8.87 17.09 0.84
CA ILE A 85 -7.71 16.22 1.07
C ILE A 85 -8.14 14.96 1.82
N THR A 86 -8.92 15.10 2.88
CA THR A 86 -9.31 13.97 3.73
C THR A 86 -10.36 13.08 3.09
N ALA A 87 -11.16 13.62 2.16
CA ALA A 87 -12.10 12.85 1.34
C ALA A 87 -11.39 11.79 0.50
N ALA A 88 -10.11 11.99 0.15
CA ALA A 88 -9.32 11.01 -0.59
C ALA A 88 -9.20 9.65 0.11
N TRP A 89 -9.41 9.57 1.43
CA TRP A 89 -9.51 8.32 2.19
C TRP A 89 -10.78 8.23 3.04
N GLY A 90 -11.79 9.06 2.74
CA GLY A 90 -13.04 9.14 3.50
C GLY A 90 -14.02 8.01 3.22
N ALA A 91 -13.85 7.31 2.09
CA ALA A 91 -14.70 6.20 1.66
C ALA A 91 -13.86 4.97 1.28
N HIS A 92 -14.54 3.92 0.83
CA HIS A 92 -13.99 2.57 0.73
C HIS A 92 -12.77 2.48 -0.22
N GLU A 93 -12.88 3.02 -1.43
CA GLU A 93 -11.84 2.94 -2.48
C GLU A 93 -10.55 3.64 -2.05
N GLY A 94 -10.69 4.88 -1.56
CA GLY A 94 -9.56 5.67 -1.10
C GLY A 94 -8.91 5.14 0.16
N SER A 95 -9.72 4.64 1.11
CA SER A 95 -9.19 4.06 2.35
C SER A 95 -8.38 2.79 2.08
N ILE A 96 -8.79 1.93 1.16
CA ILE A 96 -8.00 0.75 0.79
C ILE A 96 -6.72 1.16 0.05
N LEU A 97 -6.74 2.15 -0.84
CA LEU A 97 -5.50 2.65 -1.45
C LEU A 97 -4.52 3.20 -0.39
N MET A 98 -5.04 3.89 0.63
CA MET A 98 -4.23 4.32 1.78
C MET A 98 -3.66 3.12 2.55
N TRP A 99 -4.46 2.07 2.80
CA TRP A 99 -4.00 0.82 3.41
C TRP A 99 -2.83 0.21 2.64
N VAL A 100 -2.95 0.09 1.31
CA VAL A 100 -1.88 -0.44 0.44
C VAL A 100 -0.64 0.45 0.49
N THR A 101 -0.81 1.77 0.56
CA THR A 101 0.29 2.74 0.68
C THR A 101 1.07 2.54 1.98
N VAL A 102 0.36 2.36 3.11
CA VAL A 102 0.98 2.05 4.40
C VAL A 102 1.65 0.66 4.39
N GLN A 103 1.04 -0.33 3.72
CA GLN A 103 1.63 -1.66 3.56
C GLN A 103 2.95 -1.60 2.79
N ALA A 104 2.99 -0.84 1.69
CA ALA A 104 4.19 -0.63 0.90
C ALA A 104 5.27 0.17 1.67
N LEU A 105 4.86 1.11 2.53
CA LEU A 105 5.76 1.81 3.43
C LEU A 105 6.43 0.85 4.43
N TRP A 106 5.67 -0.03 5.07
CA TRP A 106 6.22 -1.05 5.97
C TRP A 106 7.16 -2.01 5.25
N ILE A 107 6.82 -2.43 4.02
CA ILE A 107 7.68 -3.25 3.16
C ILE A 107 9.03 -2.55 2.90
N SER A 108 8.98 -1.28 2.50
CA SER A 108 10.16 -0.44 2.27
C SER A 108 10.98 -0.23 3.55
N ALA A 109 10.33 -0.02 4.70
CA ALA A 109 10.98 0.10 5.99
C ALA A 109 11.72 -1.20 6.39
N VAL A 110 11.07 -2.35 6.25
CA VAL A 110 11.68 -3.67 6.49
C VAL A 110 12.89 -3.88 5.57
N ALA A 111 12.77 -3.55 4.28
CA ALA A 111 13.89 -3.65 3.34
C ALA A 111 15.09 -2.78 3.77
N LYS A 112 14.84 -1.56 4.27
CA LYS A 112 15.86 -0.62 4.73
C LYS A 112 16.53 -1.03 6.05
N PHE A 113 15.75 -1.48 7.04
CA PHE A 113 16.25 -1.74 8.41
C PHE A 113 16.65 -3.20 8.67
N SER A 114 16.65 -4.05 7.64
CA SER A 114 17.02 -5.47 7.71
C SER A 114 18.47 -5.78 7.30
N GLN A 115 19.36 -4.79 7.32
CA GLN A 115 20.76 -4.99 6.90
C GLN A 115 21.51 -6.05 7.73
N SER A 116 21.10 -6.27 8.98
CA SER A 116 21.67 -7.30 9.85
C SER A 116 21.22 -8.72 9.52
N LEU A 117 20.16 -8.90 8.73
CA LEU A 117 19.63 -10.22 8.38
C LEU A 117 20.37 -10.80 7.17
N SER A 118 20.50 -12.13 7.15
CA SER A 118 21.04 -12.84 5.99
C SER A 118 20.16 -12.65 4.75
N LEU A 119 20.75 -12.79 3.56
CA LEU A 119 20.03 -12.64 2.28
C LEU A 119 18.84 -13.61 2.18
N ASN A 120 19.02 -14.86 2.61
CA ASN A 120 17.96 -15.88 2.66
C ASN A 120 16.80 -15.49 3.57
N GLN A 121 17.08 -14.80 4.69
CA GLN A 121 16.06 -14.33 5.61
C GLN A 121 15.25 -13.21 4.99
N ILE A 122 15.92 -12.17 4.48
CA ILE A 122 15.23 -11.00 3.94
C ILE A 122 14.47 -11.31 2.64
N ALA A 123 15.00 -12.18 1.77
CA ALA A 123 14.32 -12.59 0.55
C ALA A 123 12.94 -13.21 0.85
N ARG A 124 12.86 -14.10 1.84
CA ARG A 124 11.59 -14.74 2.23
C ARG A 124 10.62 -13.76 2.90
N VAL A 125 11.09 -12.95 3.84
CA VAL A 125 10.24 -11.97 4.54
C VAL A 125 9.61 -11.00 3.53
N LEU A 126 10.42 -10.44 2.64
CA LEU A 126 9.92 -9.50 1.63
C LEU A 126 9.04 -10.17 0.58
N SER A 127 9.29 -11.45 0.25
CA SER A 127 8.40 -12.20 -0.65
C SER A 127 7.01 -12.42 -0.05
N VAL A 128 6.94 -12.75 1.26
CA VAL A 128 5.66 -12.92 1.96
C VAL A 128 4.93 -11.59 2.09
N LEU A 129 5.62 -10.50 2.44
CA LEU A 129 5.00 -9.19 2.44
C LEU A 129 4.56 -8.75 1.03
N GLY A 130 5.34 -9.07 0.01
CA GLY A 130 4.98 -8.86 -1.39
C GLY A 130 3.69 -9.60 -1.76
N PHE A 131 3.50 -10.83 -1.26
CA PHE A 131 2.27 -11.59 -1.48
C PHE A 131 1.04 -10.93 -0.83
N ILE A 132 1.19 -10.41 0.38
CA ILE A 132 0.14 -9.65 1.06
C ILE A 132 -0.19 -8.39 0.24
N ALA A 133 0.84 -7.63 -0.17
CA ALA A 133 0.66 -6.43 -0.99
C ALA A 133 0.00 -6.75 -2.35
N LEU A 134 0.38 -7.86 -3.00
CA LEU A 134 -0.22 -8.32 -4.25
C LEU A 134 -1.73 -8.50 -4.12
N GLY A 135 -2.18 -9.16 -3.05
CA GLY A 135 -3.62 -9.35 -2.78
C GLY A 135 -4.37 -8.03 -2.63
N PHE A 136 -3.83 -7.09 -1.84
CA PHE A 136 -4.46 -5.79 -1.65
C PHE A 136 -4.41 -4.90 -2.89
N VAL A 137 -3.31 -4.87 -3.64
CA VAL A 137 -3.22 -4.13 -4.91
C VAL A 137 -4.21 -4.70 -5.94
N ALA A 138 -4.33 -6.03 -6.04
CA ALA A 138 -5.33 -6.67 -6.89
C ALA A 138 -6.75 -6.29 -6.46
N PHE A 139 -7.04 -6.27 -5.16
CA PHE A 139 -8.33 -5.85 -4.64
C PHE A 139 -8.67 -4.39 -5.00
N VAL A 140 -7.72 -3.46 -4.86
CA VAL A 140 -7.90 -2.08 -5.32
C VAL A 140 -8.20 -2.03 -6.81
N LEU A 141 -7.40 -2.71 -7.64
CA LEU A 141 -7.55 -2.64 -9.10
C LEU A 141 -8.86 -3.21 -9.62
N PHE A 142 -9.31 -4.34 -9.07
CA PHE A 142 -10.41 -5.11 -9.64
C PHE A 142 -11.74 -4.96 -8.89
N ALA A 143 -11.73 -4.57 -7.61
CA ALA A 143 -12.93 -4.51 -6.79
C ALA A 143 -13.19 -3.13 -6.15
N SER A 144 -12.18 -2.28 -6.01
CA SER A 144 -12.28 -1.02 -5.25
C SER A 144 -11.48 0.10 -5.91
N ASN A 145 -11.68 0.28 -7.22
CA ASN A 145 -10.81 1.14 -8.03
C ASN A 145 -11.14 2.64 -7.84
N PRO A 146 -10.24 3.45 -7.25
CA PRO A 146 -10.51 4.86 -6.99
C PRO A 146 -10.39 5.75 -8.24
N PHE A 147 -9.95 5.20 -9.38
CA PHE A 147 -9.75 5.92 -10.65
C PHE A 147 -10.81 5.59 -11.70
N GLU A 148 -11.89 4.91 -11.33
CA GLU A 148 -13.02 4.66 -12.23
C GLU A 148 -13.60 5.99 -12.72
N THR A 149 -13.65 6.18 -14.04
CA THR A 149 -14.19 7.38 -14.67
C THR A 149 -15.69 7.23 -14.95
N ILE A 150 -16.41 8.36 -15.00
CA ILE A 150 -17.85 8.42 -15.27
C ILE A 150 -18.17 9.33 -16.43
N PHE A 151 -19.25 8.98 -17.14
CA PHE A 151 -19.84 9.81 -18.18
C PHE A 151 -21.38 9.72 -18.11
N PRO A 152 -22.12 10.84 -18.24
CA PRO A 152 -21.64 12.22 -18.37
C PRO A 152 -20.94 12.73 -17.10
N VAL A 153 -19.95 13.62 -17.27
CA VAL A 153 -19.25 14.23 -16.14
C VAL A 153 -20.19 15.24 -15.46
N PRO A 154 -20.47 15.10 -14.15
CA PRO A 154 -21.34 16.03 -13.45
C PRO A 154 -20.63 17.38 -13.21
N LEU A 155 -21.42 18.45 -13.14
CA LEU A 155 -20.92 19.81 -12.93
C LEU A 155 -20.50 20.07 -11.47
N ASP A 156 -21.08 19.31 -10.54
CA ASP A 156 -20.74 19.28 -9.13
C ASP A 156 -20.84 17.84 -8.62
N GLY A 157 -20.13 17.53 -7.54
CA GLY A 157 -20.21 16.22 -6.90
C GLY A 157 -21.14 16.21 -5.69
N HIS A 158 -21.25 15.04 -5.08
CA HIS A 158 -21.99 14.84 -3.85
C HIS A 158 -21.10 15.22 -2.66
N ASP A 159 -21.69 15.90 -1.68
CA ASP A 159 -20.99 16.25 -0.45
C ASP A 159 -20.32 15.04 0.23
N LEU A 160 -19.30 15.35 1.02
CA LEU A 160 -18.68 14.37 1.90
C LEU A 160 -19.72 13.80 2.88
N ASN A 161 -19.60 12.53 3.25
CA ASN A 161 -20.45 11.95 4.31
C ASN A 161 -20.46 12.88 5.54
N PRO A 162 -21.64 13.33 6.02
CA PRO A 162 -21.78 14.31 7.11
C PRO A 162 -21.07 13.92 8.42
N LEU A 163 -20.70 12.65 8.60
CA LEU A 163 -19.99 12.15 9.78
C LEU A 163 -18.46 12.35 9.71
N LEU A 164 -17.89 12.57 8.52
CA LEU A 164 -16.45 12.72 8.28
C LEU A 164 -15.82 14.09 8.61
N PRO A 165 -16.54 15.21 8.77
CA PRO A 165 -15.92 16.51 9.11
C PRO A 165 -15.32 16.59 10.52
N ALA A 166 -15.60 15.61 11.39
CA ALA A 166 -15.02 15.55 12.73
C ALA A 166 -13.50 15.28 12.65
N PHE A 167 -12.69 16.10 13.34
CA PHE A 167 -11.22 15.99 13.34
C PHE A 167 -10.70 14.58 13.67
N GLY A 168 -11.39 13.85 14.56
CA GLY A 168 -11.06 12.45 14.86
C GLY A 168 -11.22 11.53 13.65
N MET A 169 -12.23 11.74 12.81
CA MET A 169 -12.48 10.97 11.59
C MET A 169 -11.44 11.26 10.49
N ILE A 170 -10.67 12.34 10.60
CA ILE A 170 -9.57 12.65 9.67
C ILE A 170 -8.30 11.86 10.02
N ILE A 171 -7.97 11.78 11.31
CA ILE A 171 -6.69 11.25 11.80
C ILE A 171 -6.75 9.75 12.13
N HIS A 172 -7.93 9.24 12.52
CA HIS A 172 -8.06 7.85 12.97
C HIS A 172 -7.63 6.84 11.90
N ALA A 173 -8.04 7.02 10.64
CA ALA A 173 -7.78 6.02 9.59
C ALA A 173 -6.27 5.87 9.29
N PRO A 174 -5.49 6.95 9.07
CA PRO A 174 -4.04 6.82 9.00
C PRO A 174 -3.43 6.12 10.21
N LEU A 175 -3.78 6.57 11.43
CA LEU A 175 -3.17 6.05 12.66
C LEU A 175 -3.49 4.56 12.88
N LEU A 176 -4.74 4.16 12.65
CA LEU A 176 -5.17 2.76 12.75
C LEU A 176 -4.48 1.90 11.70
N TYR A 177 -4.35 2.36 10.46
CA TYR A 177 -3.69 1.60 9.41
C TYR A 177 -2.20 1.43 9.69
N PHE A 178 -1.52 2.44 10.23
CA PHE A 178 -0.13 2.28 10.65
C PHE A 178 0.06 1.11 11.63
N GLY A 179 -0.83 0.97 12.62
CA GLY A 179 -0.81 -0.14 13.58
C GLY A 179 -1.20 -1.49 12.97
N TYR A 180 -2.42 -1.59 12.41
CA TYR A 180 -2.94 -2.87 11.90
C TYR A 180 -2.12 -3.43 10.74
N VAL A 181 -1.72 -2.58 9.80
CA VAL A 181 -0.90 -2.99 8.67
C VAL A 181 0.50 -3.37 9.14
N GLY A 182 1.01 -2.75 10.21
CA GLY A 182 2.29 -3.11 10.82
C GLY A 182 2.34 -4.57 11.30
N LEU A 183 1.22 -5.14 11.75
CA LEU A 183 1.13 -6.55 12.14
C LEU A 183 1.43 -7.53 10.99
N SER A 184 1.27 -7.10 9.73
CA SER A 184 1.68 -7.89 8.57
C SER A 184 3.18 -8.22 8.58
N VAL A 185 4.02 -7.37 9.19
CA VAL A 185 5.46 -7.61 9.35
C VAL A 185 5.71 -8.77 10.29
N ALA A 186 5.03 -8.79 11.44
CA ALA A 186 5.10 -9.88 12.41
C ALA A 186 4.62 -11.21 11.79
N LEU A 187 3.52 -11.17 11.03
CA LEU A 187 3.01 -12.31 10.27
C LEU A 187 4.05 -12.80 9.24
N ALA A 188 4.60 -11.91 8.43
CA ALA A 188 5.55 -12.26 7.39
C ALA A 188 6.84 -12.86 7.96
N LEU A 189 7.31 -12.34 9.10
CA LEU A 189 8.39 -12.95 9.84
C LEU A 189 8.02 -14.36 10.29
N SER A 190 6.87 -14.55 10.91
CA SER A 190 6.45 -15.87 11.38
C SER A 190 6.37 -16.89 10.24
N VAL A 191 5.73 -16.53 9.12
CA VAL A 191 5.65 -17.38 7.91
C VAL A 191 7.03 -17.64 7.32
N ALA A 192 7.87 -16.63 7.18
CA ALA A 192 9.23 -16.80 6.65
C ALA A 192 10.09 -17.70 7.55
N ALA A 193 9.87 -17.73 8.87
CA ALA A 193 10.53 -18.66 9.77
C ALA A 193 10.08 -20.12 9.50
N LEU A 194 8.76 -20.33 9.38
CA LEU A 194 8.16 -21.65 9.15
C LEU A 194 8.64 -22.28 7.84
N ILE A 195 8.84 -21.50 6.77
CA ILE A 195 9.32 -21.99 5.47
C ILE A 195 10.66 -22.75 5.55
N ARG A 196 11.52 -22.49 6.55
CA ARG A 196 12.82 -23.18 6.71
C ARG A 196 12.96 -24.01 7.99
N GLY A 197 12.14 -23.75 9.00
CA GLY A 197 12.22 -24.43 10.31
C GLY A 197 13.43 -24.06 11.18
N ALA A 198 14.31 -23.14 10.74
CA ALA A 198 15.49 -22.73 11.51
C ALA A 198 15.34 -21.30 12.05
N ILE A 199 15.00 -21.19 13.33
CA ILE A 199 14.92 -19.93 14.09
C ILE A 199 16.24 -19.77 14.87
N ASN A 200 16.97 -18.67 14.64
CA ASN A 200 18.19 -18.35 15.38
C ASN A 200 17.98 -17.16 16.34
N GLU A 201 18.86 -16.96 17.31
CA GLU A 201 18.73 -15.86 18.29
C GLU A 201 18.68 -14.47 17.63
N GLN A 202 19.43 -14.29 16.54
CA GLN A 202 19.43 -13.03 15.77
C GLN A 202 18.03 -12.73 15.21
N TRP A 203 17.33 -13.76 14.73
CA TRP A 203 15.96 -13.66 14.25
C TRP A 203 14.98 -13.28 15.36
N ILE A 204 15.07 -13.93 16.52
CA ILE A 204 14.22 -13.65 17.69
C ILE A 204 14.43 -12.20 18.17
N ARG A 205 15.68 -11.73 18.22
CA ARG A 205 16.00 -10.36 18.63
C ARG A 205 15.48 -9.32 17.65
N TRP A 206 15.55 -9.61 16.36
CA TRP A 206 15.08 -8.69 15.32
C TRP A 206 13.54 -8.66 15.25
N SER A 207 12.87 -9.82 15.33
CA SER A 207 11.40 -9.89 15.29
C SER A 207 10.75 -9.16 16.47
N ARG A 208 11.36 -9.21 17.66
CA ARG A 208 10.91 -8.45 18.84
C ARG A 208 10.71 -6.96 18.55
N ARG A 209 11.56 -6.33 17.73
CA ARG A 209 11.46 -4.88 17.44
C ARG A 209 10.17 -4.49 16.71
N TRP A 210 9.53 -5.44 16.04
CA TRP A 210 8.31 -5.21 15.26
C TRP A 210 7.04 -5.66 15.99
N ASN A 211 7.17 -6.33 17.13
CA ASN A 211 6.04 -6.82 17.93
C ASN A 211 5.68 -5.91 19.10
N TYR A 212 6.49 -4.90 19.41
CA TYR A 212 6.19 -3.88 20.43
C TYR A 212 5.55 -2.61 19.84
N ILE A 213 4.97 -2.71 18.65
CA ILE A 213 4.20 -1.64 18.00
C ILE A 213 2.78 -1.64 18.57
#